data_AF-A0A377Z518-F1
#
_entry.id   AF-A0A377Z518-F1
#
_cell.length_a   1.000
_cell.length_b   1.000
_cell.length_c   1.000
_cell.angle_alpha   90.00
_cell.angle_beta   90.00
_cell.angle_gamma   90.00
#
_symmetry.space_group_name_H-M   'P 1'
#
loop_
_entity.id
_entity.type
_entity.pdbx_description
1 polymer ?
#
loop_
_entity_poly.entity_id
_entity_poly.type
_entity_poly.pdbx_seq_one_letter_code
_entity_poly.pdbx_strand_id
1 'polypeptide(L)'
;MLQAFITLLSLPDSRFASEDVLALLDVPVLAARFNITEEGLRYLRQWVNESGVRWGMDDDNVRELDLPATGQHTWRFGLTRMLLGYAMDSREGEWQSVLPYDESSGLIAELVGNLASLLMQLNLWRRGLAQQRPLAEWLPVLSRSAE
;
A
#
# COMPACT_ATOMS: atom_id res chain seq x y z
N MET A 1 15.08 -10.98 6.55
CA MET A 1 15.47 -10.70 5.14
C MET A 1 14.95 -11.77 4.18
N LEU A 2 15.39 -13.04 4.27
CA LEU A 2 14.94 -14.08 3.33
C LEU A 2 13.41 -14.27 3.28
N GLN A 3 12.76 -14.32 4.44
CA GLN A 3 11.30 -14.49 4.51
C GLN A 3 10.53 -13.32 3.87
N ALA A 4 11.03 -12.08 4.03
CA ALA A 4 10.43 -10.89 3.43
C ALA A 4 10.53 -10.95 1.91
N PHE A 5 11.69 -11.37 1.39
CA PHE A 5 11.88 -11.56 -0.04
C PHE A 5 10.93 -12.63 -0.62
N ILE A 6 10.79 -13.79 0.06
CA ILE A 6 9.83 -14.84 -0.34
C ILE A 6 8.40 -14.28 -0.36
N THR A 7 8.04 -13.47 0.63
CA THR A 7 6.72 -12.82 0.71
C THR A 7 6.49 -11.85 -0.47
N LEU A 8 7.54 -11.14 -0.91
CA LEU A 8 7.46 -10.28 -2.10
C LEU A 8 7.31 -11.08 -3.40
N LEU A 9 7.88 -12.29 -3.49
CA LEU A 9 7.71 -13.15 -4.66
C LEU A 9 6.27 -13.67 -4.81
N SER A 10 5.51 -13.75 -3.71
CA SER A 10 4.09 -14.15 -3.73
C SER A 10 3.11 -12.97 -3.88
N LEU A 11 3.59 -11.76 -4.25
CA LEU A 11 2.73 -10.60 -4.50
C LEU A 11 1.62 -10.83 -5.53
N PRO A 12 1.84 -11.55 -6.66
CA PRO A 12 0.76 -11.81 -7.63
C PRO A 12 -0.48 -12.46 -7.02
N ASP A 13 -0.27 -13.35 -6.04
CA ASP A 13 -1.32 -14.10 -5.35
C ASP A 13 -1.84 -13.39 -4.09
N SER A 14 -1.23 -12.26 -3.71
CA SER A 14 -1.58 -11.52 -2.51
C SER A 14 -2.91 -10.78 -2.66
N ARG A 15 -3.71 -10.81 -1.59
CA ARG A 15 -4.90 -9.95 -1.45
C ARG A 15 -4.57 -8.57 -0.91
N PHE A 16 -3.30 -8.27 -0.62
CA PHE A 16 -2.87 -7.01 0.00
C PHE A 16 -3.64 -6.69 1.28
N ALA A 17 -3.82 -7.67 2.16
CA ALA A 17 -4.42 -7.41 3.47
C ALA A 17 -3.60 -6.37 4.24
N SER A 18 -4.27 -5.51 5.01
CA SER A 18 -3.63 -4.38 5.68
C SER A 18 -2.44 -4.81 6.55
N GLU A 19 -2.62 -5.85 7.35
CA GLU A 19 -1.59 -6.40 8.23
C GLU A 19 -0.40 -6.97 7.46
N ASP A 20 -0.63 -7.63 6.34
CA ASP A 20 0.46 -8.25 5.55
C ASP A 20 1.38 -7.18 4.96
N VAL A 21 0.81 -6.08 4.44
CA VAL A 21 1.60 -4.97 3.91
C VAL A 21 2.33 -4.23 5.04
N LEU A 22 1.66 -4.00 6.16
CA LEU A 22 2.29 -3.36 7.32
C LEU A 22 3.39 -4.23 7.93
N ALA A 23 3.26 -5.55 7.88
CA ALA A 23 4.29 -6.49 8.32
C ALA A 23 5.57 -6.43 7.47
N LEU A 24 5.48 -6.00 6.20
CA LEU A 24 6.68 -5.73 5.39
C LEU A 24 7.51 -4.58 5.98
N LEU A 25 6.86 -3.62 6.64
CA LEU A 25 7.52 -2.48 7.30
C LEU A 25 8.09 -2.85 8.68
N ASP A 26 7.77 -4.01 9.25
CA ASP A 26 8.48 -4.52 10.43
C ASP A 26 9.91 -4.97 10.10
N VAL A 27 10.24 -5.10 8.81
CA VAL A 27 11.61 -5.37 8.34
C VAL A 27 12.36 -4.05 8.20
N PRO A 28 13.37 -3.75 9.05
CA PRO A 28 13.95 -2.41 9.12
C PRO A 28 14.55 -1.92 7.79
N VAL A 29 15.15 -2.82 7.01
CA VAL A 29 15.73 -2.48 5.69
C VAL A 29 14.65 -2.08 4.68
N LEU A 30 13.46 -2.69 4.73
CA LEU A 30 12.35 -2.31 3.87
C LEU A 30 11.75 -0.97 4.32
N ALA A 31 11.49 -0.79 5.62
CA ALA A 31 10.97 0.48 6.13
C ALA A 31 11.90 1.66 5.82
N ALA A 32 13.21 1.49 6.04
CA ALA A 32 14.22 2.49 5.75
C ALA A 32 14.24 2.89 4.27
N ARG A 33 14.02 1.95 3.35
CA ARG A 33 13.97 2.23 1.91
C ARG A 33 12.86 3.21 1.53
N PHE A 34 11.74 3.17 2.25
CA PHE A 34 10.61 4.07 2.02
C PHE A 34 10.61 5.26 2.99
N ASN A 35 11.73 5.53 3.67
CA ASN A 35 11.87 6.60 4.65
C ASN A 35 10.83 6.52 5.80
N ILE A 36 10.50 5.29 6.22
CA ILE A 36 9.56 5.04 7.31
C ILE A 36 10.36 4.64 8.55
N THR A 37 10.24 5.44 9.61
CA THR A 37 10.81 5.14 10.93
C THR A 37 9.87 4.25 11.74
N GLU A 38 10.36 3.67 12.84
CA GLU A 38 9.51 2.89 13.76
C GLU A 38 8.36 3.74 14.33
N GLU A 39 8.63 5.01 14.64
CA GLU A 39 7.59 5.96 15.07
C GLU A 39 6.58 6.22 13.95
N GLY A 40 7.05 6.46 12.73
CA GLY A 40 6.18 6.65 11.57
C GLY A 40 5.30 5.43 11.30
N LEU A 41 5.83 4.22 11.47
CA LEU A 41 5.06 2.98 11.33
C LEU A 41 3.89 2.90 12.34
N ARG A 42 4.05 3.41 13.56
CA ARG A 42 2.95 3.44 14.54
C ARG A 42 1.78 4.31 14.06
N TYR A 43 2.07 5.49 13.51
CA TYR A 43 1.06 6.35 12.88
C TYR A 43 0.42 5.66 11.68
N LEU A 44 1.22 5.05 10.80
CA LEU A 44 0.68 4.33 9.64
C LEU A 44 -0.25 3.18 10.04
N ARG A 45 0.07 2.41 11.08
CA ARG A 45 -0.81 1.35 11.60
C ARG A 45 -2.16 1.93 12.06
N GLN A 46 -2.13 3.04 12.79
CA GLN A 46 -3.34 3.73 13.21
C GLN A 46 -4.14 4.24 12.01
N TRP A 47 -3.51 5.00 11.11
CA TRP A 47 -4.16 5.63 9.98
C TRP A 47 -4.72 4.62 8.97
N VAL A 48 -4.01 3.54 8.69
CA VAL A 48 -4.51 2.44 7.83
C VAL A 48 -5.79 1.84 8.42
N ASN A 49 -5.81 1.63 9.74
CA ASN A 49 -7.00 1.10 10.40
C ASN A 49 -8.18 2.09 10.38
N GLU A 50 -7.95 3.36 10.73
CA GLU A 50 -9.00 4.37 10.88
C GLU A 50 -9.50 4.93 9.54
N SER A 51 -8.64 5.02 8.53
CA SER A 51 -9.03 5.35 7.15
C SER A 51 -9.87 4.24 6.50
N GLY A 52 -9.93 3.06 7.12
CA GLY A 52 -10.81 1.96 6.74
C GLY A 52 -10.22 1.01 5.71
N VAL A 53 -8.90 1.02 5.49
CA VAL A 53 -8.21 0.03 4.65
C VAL A 53 -8.32 -1.35 5.28
N ARG A 54 -8.63 -2.36 4.46
CA ARG A 54 -8.69 -3.76 4.88
C ARG A 54 -7.91 -4.67 3.95
N TRP A 55 -8.11 -4.53 2.65
CA TRP A 55 -7.49 -5.40 1.65
C TRP A 55 -7.64 -4.82 0.25
N GLY A 56 -6.88 -5.37 -0.70
CA GLY A 56 -7.02 -5.04 -2.12
C GLY A 56 -6.33 -3.73 -2.46
N MET A 57 -5.53 -3.75 -3.54
CA MET A 57 -4.83 -2.56 -4.00
C MET A 57 -5.80 -1.48 -4.48
N ASP A 58 -6.72 -1.89 -5.35
CA ASP A 58 -7.75 -1.08 -5.98
C ASP A 58 -8.93 -1.98 -6.41
N ASP A 59 -9.94 -1.38 -7.04
CA ASP A 59 -11.11 -2.13 -7.53
C ASP A 59 -10.77 -3.10 -8.67
N ASP A 60 -9.69 -2.86 -9.43
CA ASP A 60 -9.26 -3.78 -10.47
C ASP A 60 -8.76 -5.08 -9.84
N ASN A 61 -7.93 -4.98 -8.79
CA ASN A 61 -7.50 -6.11 -7.98
C ASN A 61 -8.68 -6.86 -7.34
N VAL A 62 -9.70 -6.14 -6.86
CA VAL A 62 -10.91 -6.75 -6.30
C VAL A 62 -11.67 -7.56 -7.37
N ARG A 63 -11.81 -7.01 -8.58
CA ARG A 63 -12.50 -7.70 -9.70
C ARG A 63 -11.72 -8.91 -10.21
N GLU A 64 -10.38 -8.87 -10.21
CA GLU A 64 -9.53 -10.03 -10.55
C GLU A 64 -9.75 -11.23 -9.61
N LEU A 65 -10.32 -11.00 -8.43
CA LEU A 65 -10.66 -12.04 -7.45
C LEU A 65 -12.12 -12.51 -7.56
N ASP A 66 -12.84 -12.12 -8.62
CA ASP A 66 -14.27 -12.39 -8.84
C ASP A 66 -15.16 -11.90 -7.68
N LEU A 67 -14.75 -10.79 -7.03
CA LEU A 67 -15.48 -10.14 -5.95
C LEU A 67 -16.13 -8.83 -6.41
N PRO A 68 -17.25 -8.41 -5.78
CA PRO A 68 -17.90 -7.14 -6.12
C PRO A 68 -17.01 -5.97 -5.67
N ALA A 69 -16.59 -5.15 -6.64
CA ALA A 69 -15.90 -3.89 -6.36
C ALA A 69 -16.86 -2.88 -5.72
N THR A 70 -16.56 -2.50 -4.48
CA THR A 70 -17.36 -1.55 -3.70
C THR A 70 -16.79 -0.13 -3.72
N GLY A 71 -15.57 0.07 -4.24
CA GLY A 71 -14.86 1.35 -4.16
C GLY A 71 -14.37 1.71 -2.76
N GLN A 72 -14.59 0.84 -1.76
CA GLN A 72 -14.27 1.07 -0.35
C GLN A 72 -13.36 -0.03 0.19
N HIS A 73 -12.72 0.26 1.31
CA HIS A 73 -11.85 -0.67 2.05
C HIS A 73 -10.57 -1.15 1.33
N THR A 74 -10.27 -0.58 0.16
CA THR A 74 -9.01 -0.77 -0.58
C THR A 74 -7.91 0.18 -0.12
N TRP A 75 -6.66 -0.14 -0.46
CA TRP A 75 -5.52 0.76 -0.26
C TRP A 75 -5.71 2.08 -0.99
N ARG A 76 -6.17 2.03 -2.25
CA ARG A 76 -6.52 3.24 -3.01
C ARG A 76 -7.54 4.10 -2.28
N PHE A 77 -8.60 3.50 -1.72
CA PHE A 77 -9.61 4.22 -0.95
C PHE A 77 -9.03 4.90 0.29
N GLY A 78 -8.33 4.16 1.16
CA GLY A 78 -7.78 4.74 2.38
C GLY A 78 -6.70 5.79 2.12
N LEU A 79 -5.81 5.57 1.14
CA LEU A 79 -4.85 6.59 0.69
C LEU A 79 -5.55 7.85 0.19
N THR A 80 -6.63 7.71 -0.58
CA THR A 80 -7.41 8.87 -1.05
C THR A 80 -7.95 9.65 0.13
N ARG A 81 -8.51 8.99 1.16
CA ARG A 81 -8.97 9.66 2.38
C ARG A 81 -7.86 10.39 3.12
N MET A 82 -6.70 9.75 3.27
CA MET A 82 -5.54 10.33 3.96
C MET A 82 -4.97 11.55 3.22
N LEU A 83 -4.80 11.44 1.90
CA LEU A 83 -4.35 12.55 1.06
C LEU A 83 -5.38 13.68 1.00
N LEU A 84 -6.67 13.34 1.02
CA LEU A 84 -7.74 14.33 1.04
C LEU A 84 -7.75 15.08 2.39
N GLY A 85 -7.54 14.39 3.50
CA GLY A 85 -7.41 15.00 4.84
C GLY A 85 -6.19 15.93 4.99
N TYR A 86 -5.19 15.77 4.13
CA TYR A 86 -4.10 16.75 4.02
C TYR A 86 -4.57 18.05 3.32
N ALA A 87 -5.47 17.94 2.34
CA ALA A 87 -5.88 19.06 1.50
C ALA A 87 -7.12 19.80 2.01
N MET A 88 -8.02 19.12 2.73
CA MET A 88 -9.27 19.66 3.25
C MET A 88 -9.68 18.97 4.55
N ASP A 89 -10.38 19.71 5.42
CA ASP A 89 -10.95 19.21 6.67
C ASP A 89 -12.26 18.45 6.39
N SER A 90 -12.53 17.36 7.12
CA SER A 90 -13.75 16.57 6.98
C SER A 90 -15.05 17.36 7.16
N ARG A 91 -15.01 18.50 7.86
CA ARG A 91 -16.16 19.41 8.03
C ARG A 91 -16.62 20.05 6.73
N GLU A 92 -15.74 20.14 5.73
CA GLU A 92 -16.07 20.66 4.39
C GLU A 92 -16.86 19.63 3.56
N GLY A 93 -17.07 18.42 4.10
CA GLY A 93 -17.87 17.36 3.49
C GLY A 93 -17.07 16.42 2.60
N GLU A 94 -17.79 15.61 1.83
CA GLU A 94 -17.19 14.59 0.97
C GLU A 94 -16.72 15.18 -0.36
N TRP A 95 -15.57 14.71 -0.84
CA TRP A 95 -15.10 14.95 -2.19
C TRP A 95 -15.19 13.66 -3.00
N GLN A 96 -15.92 13.66 -4.12
CA GLN A 96 -16.14 12.47 -4.95
C GLN A 96 -16.64 11.24 -4.16
N SER A 97 -17.56 11.44 -3.20
CA SER A 97 -18.07 10.40 -2.29
C SER A 97 -17.01 9.80 -1.34
N VAL A 98 -15.92 10.52 -1.10
CA VAL A 98 -14.86 10.16 -0.17
C VAL A 98 -14.74 11.23 0.91
N LEU A 99 -14.94 10.84 2.17
CA LEU A 99 -14.77 11.75 3.31
C LEU A 99 -13.29 11.85 3.69
N PRO A 100 -12.73 13.06 3.86
CA PRO A 100 -11.36 13.27 4.33
C PRO A 100 -11.08 12.57 5.66
N TYR A 101 -9.81 12.22 5.89
CA TYR A 101 -9.34 11.68 7.17
C TYR A 101 -8.36 12.64 7.82
N ASP A 102 -8.82 13.37 8.83
CA ASP A 102 -8.15 14.58 9.33
C ASP A 102 -6.85 14.33 10.11
N GLU A 103 -6.68 13.12 10.67
CA GLU A 103 -5.51 12.78 11.49
C GLU A 103 -4.21 12.69 10.69
N SER A 104 -4.29 12.59 9.36
CA SER A 104 -3.12 12.64 8.48
C SER A 104 -2.74 14.05 8.01
N SER A 105 -3.21 15.08 8.72
CA SER A 105 -2.85 16.48 8.48
C SER A 105 -1.54 16.90 9.19
N GLY A 106 -0.96 18.04 8.79
CA GLY A 106 0.22 18.63 9.44
C GLY A 106 1.57 18.05 9.01
N LEU A 107 2.60 18.18 9.85
CA LEU A 107 4.00 17.85 9.53
C LEU A 107 4.20 16.34 9.25
N ILE A 108 3.31 15.50 9.77
CA ILE A 108 3.39 14.03 9.66
C ILE A 108 2.78 13.54 8.32
N ALA A 109 2.12 14.42 7.55
CA ALA A 109 1.49 14.07 6.28
C ALA A 109 2.46 13.49 5.22
N GLU A 110 3.76 13.79 5.33
CA GLU A 110 4.80 13.18 4.49
C GLU A 110 4.77 11.64 4.58
N LEU A 111 4.39 11.07 5.73
CA LEU A 111 4.26 9.61 5.89
C LEU A 111 3.23 9.01 4.94
N VAL A 112 2.17 9.74 4.58
CA VAL A 112 1.18 9.28 3.59
C VAL A 112 1.83 9.13 2.22
N GLY A 113 2.73 10.06 1.85
CA GLY A 113 3.51 10.00 0.61
C GLY A 113 4.48 8.82 0.59
N ASN A 114 5.13 8.54 1.72
CA ASN A 114 6.01 7.37 1.87
C ASN A 114 5.24 6.06 1.75
N LEU A 115 4.07 5.96 2.40
CA LEU A 115 3.18 4.82 2.28
C LEU A 115 2.66 4.64 0.84
N ALA A 116 2.26 5.73 0.18
CA ALA A 116 1.82 5.69 -1.22
C ALA A 116 2.94 5.20 -2.15
N SER A 117 4.19 5.61 -1.90
CA SER A 117 5.37 5.16 -2.66
C SER A 117 5.64 3.66 -2.48
N LEU A 118 5.54 3.14 -1.26
CA LEU A 118 5.59 1.70 -0.98
C LEU A 118 4.54 0.95 -1.79
N LEU A 119 3.29 1.38 -1.68
CA LEU A 119 2.15 0.74 -2.34
C LEU A 119 2.34 0.74 -3.87
N MET A 120 2.72 1.89 -4.45
CA MET A 120 3.01 1.97 -5.88
C MET A 120 4.08 0.95 -6.31
N GLN A 121 5.16 0.82 -5.54
CA GLN A 121 6.23 -0.14 -5.83
C GLN A 121 5.76 -1.59 -5.74
N LEU A 122 4.98 -1.94 -4.71
CA LEU A 122 4.40 -3.28 -4.57
C LEU A 122 3.48 -3.63 -5.74
N ASN A 123 2.68 -2.68 -6.22
CA ASN A 123 1.80 -2.89 -7.38
C ASN A 123 2.60 -3.10 -8.68
N LEU A 124 3.71 -2.37 -8.86
CA LEU A 124 4.60 -2.57 -10.00
C LEU A 124 5.21 -3.98 -9.99
N TRP A 125 5.70 -4.43 -8.84
CA TRP A 125 6.24 -5.78 -8.69
C TRP A 125 5.18 -6.85 -8.90
N ARG A 126 3.99 -6.70 -8.31
CA ARG A 126 2.85 -7.60 -8.53
C ARG A 126 2.58 -7.82 -10.02
N ARG A 127 2.43 -6.74 -10.79
CA ARG A 127 2.15 -6.79 -12.23
C ARG A 127 3.32 -7.41 -13.00
N GLY A 128 4.55 -7.10 -12.61
CA GLY A 128 5.76 -7.65 -13.24
C GLY A 128 5.91 -9.16 -13.03
N LEU A 129 5.63 -9.64 -11.82
CA LEU A 129 5.74 -11.04 -11.41
C LEU A 129 4.57 -11.91 -11.92
N ALA A 130 3.40 -11.31 -12.19
CA ALA A 130 2.23 -12.04 -12.73
C ALA A 130 2.41 -12.53 -14.17
N GLN A 131 3.38 -11.98 -14.92
CA GLN A 131 3.60 -12.36 -16.32
C GLN A 131 4.45 -13.65 -16.43
N GLN A 132 3.99 -14.60 -17.24
CA GLN A 132 4.80 -15.76 -17.62
C GLN A 132 5.98 -15.29 -18.48
N ARG A 133 7.18 -15.74 -18.15
CA ARG A 133 8.43 -15.36 -18.83
C ARG A 133 9.33 -16.56 -19.03
N PRO A 134 10.10 -16.61 -20.14
CA PRO A 134 11.22 -17.55 -20.28
C PRO A 134 12.23 -17.40 -19.14
N LEU A 135 12.92 -18.49 -18.78
CA LEU A 135 13.88 -18.52 -17.67
C LEU A 135 14.92 -17.38 -17.72
N ALA A 136 15.43 -17.05 -18.91
CA ALA A 136 16.44 -16.02 -19.10
C ALA A 136 15.95 -14.60 -18.73
N GLU A 137 14.65 -14.36 -18.77
CA GLU A 137 14.05 -13.04 -18.49
C GLU A 137 13.71 -12.83 -17.01
N TRP A 138 13.82 -13.87 -16.17
CA TRP A 138 13.57 -13.76 -14.72
C TRP A 138 14.72 -13.12 -13.95
N LEU A 139 15.97 -13.31 -14.40
CA LEU A 139 17.15 -12.77 -13.74
C LEU A 139 17.06 -11.24 -13.48
N PRO A 140 16.73 -10.39 -14.49
CA PRO A 140 16.63 -8.95 -14.28
C PRO A 140 15.36 -8.51 -13.52
N VAL A 141 14.38 -9.40 -13.33
CA VAL A 141 13.17 -9.11 -12.54
C VAL A 141 13.47 -9.31 -11.06
N LEU A 142 14.11 -10.43 -10.72
CA LEU A 142 14.47 -10.77 -9.34
C LEU A 142 15.52 -9.80 -8.77
N SER A 143 16.48 -9.34 -9.59
CA SER A 143 17.47 -8.35 -9.15
C SER A 143 16.84 -6.99 -8.82
N ARG A 144 15.87 -6.52 -9.61
CA ARG A 144 15.16 -5.25 -9.39
C ARG A 144 14.15 -5.28 -8.24
N SER A 145 13.74 -6.47 -7.79
CA SER A 145 12.92 -6.63 -6.57
C SER A 145 13.74 -6.67 -5.28
N ALA A 146 15.05 -6.91 -5.39
CA ALA A 146 15.97 -7.00 -4.25
C ALA A 146 16.69 -5.66 -3.95
N GLU A 147 16.95 -4.85 -4.98
CA GLU A 147 17.35 -3.44 -4.87
C GLU A 147 16.18 -2.61 -4.42
#